data_AF-A0A7T0LLK8-F1
#
_entry.id   AF-A0A7T0LLK8-F1
#
_cell.length_a   1.000
_cell.length_b   1.000
_cell.length_c   1.000
_cell.angle_alpha   90.00
_cell.angle_beta   90.00
_cell.angle_gamma   90.00
#
_symmetry.space_group_name_H-M   'P 1'
#
loop_
_entity.id
_entity.type
_entity.pdbx_description
1 polymer ?
#
loop_
_entity_poly.entity_id
_entity_poly.type
_entity_poly.pdbx_seq_one_letter_code
_entity_poly.pdbx_strand_id
1 'polypeptide(L)'
;MTHNTISKHLPVTTTDDELDTLATEGRLHPIGQPLGGGDIADEDELRAIMSGHPTLGHDHATGHGASARRQVRLPEHTNTALDAYAAKHNTTASAVIRNALEAYLTNA
;
A
#
# COMPACT_ATOMS: atom_id res chain seq x y z
N MET A 1 -5.61 -6.65 -38.23
CA MET A 1 -5.13 -7.09 -36.91
C MET A 1 -3.70 -6.61 -36.77
N THR A 2 -3.47 -5.51 -36.07
CA THR A 2 -2.13 -4.95 -35.84
C THR A 2 -1.53 -5.62 -34.61
N HIS A 3 -0.40 -6.29 -34.80
CA HIS A 3 0.32 -6.98 -33.72
C HIS A 3 0.92 -5.96 -32.75
N ASN A 4 0.34 -5.86 -31.56
CA ASN A 4 0.84 -4.99 -30.49
C ASN A 4 2.02 -5.69 -29.79
N THR A 5 3.24 -5.50 -30.29
CA THR A 5 4.45 -6.04 -29.67
C THR A 5 4.77 -5.27 -28.39
N ILE A 6 4.57 -5.94 -27.25
CA ILE A 6 4.91 -5.46 -25.91
C ILE A 6 6.44 -5.29 -25.82
N SER A 7 6.93 -4.05 -25.86
CA SER A 7 8.37 -3.75 -25.72
C SER A 7 8.79 -3.91 -24.26
N LYS A 8 9.07 -5.15 -23.85
CA LYS A 8 9.40 -5.51 -22.47
C LYS A 8 10.82 -5.08 -22.02
N HIS A 9 11.66 -4.63 -22.94
CA HIS A 9 13.06 -4.28 -22.67
C HIS A 9 13.51 -3.10 -23.55
N LEU A 10 13.44 -1.89 -23.01
CA LEU A 10 14.15 -0.74 -23.60
C LEU A 10 15.61 -0.76 -23.12
N PRO A 11 16.58 -0.45 -23.99
CA PRO A 11 17.98 -0.34 -23.57
C PRO A 11 18.14 0.82 -22.58
N VAL A 12 19.07 0.70 -21.64
CA VAL A 12 19.37 1.75 -20.64
C VAL A 12 19.90 3.06 -21.27
N THR A 13 20.19 3.04 -22.58
CA THR A 13 20.64 4.19 -23.36
C THR A 13 19.51 4.91 -24.10
N THR A 14 18.25 4.48 -23.94
CA THR A 14 17.13 5.19 -24.56
C THR A 14 17.02 6.61 -23.99
N THR A 15 16.92 7.57 -24.89
CA THR A 15 16.81 9.00 -24.57
C THR A 15 15.36 9.39 -24.28
N ASP A 16 15.17 10.52 -23.58
CA ASP A 16 13.83 11.02 -23.24
C ASP A 16 13.00 11.36 -24.50
N ASP A 17 13.62 11.88 -25.56
CA ASP A 17 12.95 12.17 -26.84
C ASP A 17 12.45 10.89 -27.53
N GLU A 18 13.22 9.81 -27.44
CA GLU A 18 12.81 8.49 -27.93
C GLU A 18 11.65 7.92 -27.10
N LEU A 19 11.64 8.15 -25.79
CA LEU A 19 10.52 7.76 -24.91
C LEU A 19 9.24 8.54 -25.24
N ASP A 20 9.34 9.84 -25.47
CA ASP A 20 8.19 10.69 -25.80
C ASP A 20 7.56 10.30 -27.15
N THR A 21 8.41 9.97 -28.12
CA THR A 21 7.98 9.42 -29.42
C THR A 21 7.24 8.10 -29.22
N LEU A 22 7.79 7.17 -28.42
CA LEU A 22 7.14 5.89 -28.12
C LEU A 22 5.83 6.04 -27.33
N ALA A 23 5.73 7.05 -26.47
CA ALA A 23 4.51 7.39 -25.73
C ALA A 23 3.41 7.88 -26.68
N THR A 24 3.77 8.82 -27.56
CA THR A 24 2.88 9.37 -28.59
C THR A 24 2.38 8.28 -29.55
N GLU A 25 3.25 7.35 -29.92
CA GLU A 25 2.91 6.20 -30.75
C GLU A 25 2.11 5.10 -30.01
N GLY A 26 1.89 5.23 -28.69
CA GLY A 26 1.16 4.27 -27.88
C GLY A 26 1.88 2.93 -27.68
N ARG A 27 3.21 2.93 -27.81
CA ARG A 27 4.06 1.72 -27.76
C ARG A 27 4.63 1.41 -26.38
N LEU A 28 4.47 2.33 -25.43
CA LEU A 28 4.81 2.12 -24.03
C LEU A 28 3.71 1.33 -23.32
N HIS A 29 4.10 0.39 -22.45
CA HIS A 29 3.14 -0.34 -21.64
C HIS A 29 2.69 0.55 -20.46
N PRO A 30 1.39 0.85 -20.32
CA PRO A 30 0.90 1.61 -19.18
C PRO A 30 1.08 0.78 -17.90
N ILE A 31 1.78 1.33 -16.91
CA ILE A 31 1.92 0.74 -15.55
C ILE A 31 0.61 0.94 -14.73
N GLY A 32 -0.44 1.51 -15.34
CA GLY A 32 -1.65 1.98 -14.67
C GLY A 32 -1.53 3.44 -14.24
N GLN A 33 -2.67 4.12 -14.06
CA GLN A 33 -2.65 5.44 -13.44
C GLN A 33 -2.28 5.28 -11.96
N PRO A 34 -1.33 6.07 -11.41
CA PRO A 34 -1.08 6.05 -9.98
C PRO A 34 -2.37 6.43 -9.26
N LEU A 35 -2.70 5.69 -8.19
CA LEU A 35 -3.84 6.02 -7.36
C LEU A 35 -3.58 7.41 -6.73
N GLY A 36 -4.35 8.42 -7.13
CA GLY A 36 -4.24 9.79 -6.59
C GLY A 36 -3.47 10.80 -7.46
N GLY A 37 -3.19 10.52 -8.74
CA GLY A 37 -2.58 11.50 -9.66
C GLY A 37 -3.61 12.35 -10.40
N GLY A 38 -4.31 13.25 -9.71
CA GLY A 38 -5.21 14.24 -10.30
C GLY A 38 -4.49 15.51 -10.77
N ASP A 39 -5.21 16.36 -11.51
CA ASP A 39 -4.72 17.69 -11.87
C ASP A 39 -4.52 18.53 -10.60
N ILE A 40 -3.39 19.22 -10.52
CA ILE A 40 -3.10 20.16 -9.44
C ILE A 40 -3.72 21.50 -9.82
N ALA A 41 -4.62 22.03 -8.98
CA ALA A 41 -5.39 23.22 -9.23
C ALA A 41 -4.54 24.50 -9.14
N ASP A 42 -3.55 24.56 -8.25
CA ASP A 42 -2.69 25.73 -8.06
C ASP A 42 -1.29 25.44 -7.46
N GLU A 43 -0.45 26.48 -7.41
CA GLU A 43 0.92 26.40 -6.90
C GLU A 43 0.99 26.17 -5.38
N ASP A 44 -0.04 26.58 -4.63
CA ASP A 44 -0.11 26.35 -3.18
C ASP A 44 -0.42 24.88 -2.87
N GLU A 45 -1.27 24.24 -3.67
CA GLU A 45 -1.52 22.79 -3.66
C GLU A 45 -0.25 22.01 -4.03
N LEU A 46 0.48 22.46 -5.06
CA LEU A 46 1.78 21.88 -5.41
C LEU A 46 2.76 21.99 -4.23
N ARG A 47 2.83 23.16 -3.59
CA ARG A 47 3.69 23.38 -2.42
C ARG A 47 3.25 22.52 -1.23
N ALA A 48 1.97 22.29 -1.01
CA ALA A 48 1.47 21.40 0.04
C ALA A 48 1.88 19.93 -0.21
N ILE A 49 1.79 19.47 -1.46
CA ILE A 49 2.25 18.12 -1.87
C ILE A 49 3.77 17.98 -1.70
N MET A 50 4.54 19.02 -2.06
CA MET A 50 6.01 18.98 -2.03
C MET A 50 6.63 19.27 -0.65
N SER A 51 5.90 19.93 0.26
CA SER A 51 6.41 20.37 1.57
C SER A 51 6.16 19.37 2.70
N GLY A 52 5.34 18.34 2.47
CA GLY A 52 4.99 17.34 3.48
C GLY A 52 5.28 15.92 3.00
N HIS A 53 5.89 15.12 3.85
CA HIS A 53 5.72 13.67 3.79
C HIS A 53 4.20 13.42 3.67
N PRO A 54 3.70 12.66 2.68
CA PRO A 54 2.27 12.48 2.52
C PRO A 54 1.68 11.93 3.82
N THR A 55 1.06 12.81 4.61
CA THR A 55 0.34 12.40 5.80
C THR A 55 -0.96 11.84 5.28
N LEU A 56 -1.11 10.52 5.41
CA LEU A 56 -2.41 9.86 5.33
C LEU A 56 -3.29 10.48 6.41
N GLY A 57 -3.94 11.60 6.10
CA GLY A 57 -4.95 12.21 6.95
C GLY A 57 -6.07 11.19 7.17
N HIS A 58 -6.78 11.30 8.29
CA HIS A 58 -7.82 10.33 8.67
C HIS A 58 -8.85 10.08 7.55
N ASP A 59 -9.11 11.09 6.72
CA ASP A 59 -10.08 11.06 5.61
C ASP A 59 -9.52 10.41 4.32
N HIS A 60 -8.19 10.39 4.15
CA HIS A 60 -7.50 9.83 2.97
C HIS A 60 -6.68 8.56 3.32
N ALA A 61 -6.75 8.11 4.56
CA ALA A 61 -6.12 6.90 5.02
C ALA A 61 -6.84 5.70 4.40
N THR A 62 -6.33 5.21 3.26
CA THR A 62 -6.76 3.94 2.63
C THR A 62 -6.40 2.70 3.46
N GLY A 63 -5.99 2.89 4.72
CA GLY A 63 -5.86 1.86 5.74
C GLY A 63 -5.86 2.51 7.12
N HIS A 64 -6.36 1.79 8.13
CA HIS A 64 -6.17 2.19 9.51
C HIS A 64 -4.65 2.25 9.75
N GLY A 65 -4.10 3.46 9.94
CA GLY A 65 -2.67 3.68 10.14
C GLY A 65 -2.09 2.70 11.16
N ALA A 66 -0.78 2.39 11.04
CA ALA A 66 -0.12 1.38 11.87
C ALA A 66 -0.47 1.59 13.35
N SER A 67 -1.29 0.70 13.91
CA SER A 67 -1.68 0.75 15.31
C SER A 67 -0.43 0.78 16.18
N ALA A 68 -0.43 1.62 17.22
CA ALA A 68 0.71 1.75 18.12
C ALA A 68 1.12 0.36 18.65
N ARG A 69 2.37 -0.04 18.39
CA ARG A 69 2.88 -1.37 18.75
C ARG A 69 3.01 -1.44 20.28
N ARG A 70 2.35 -2.42 20.90
CA ARG A 70 2.51 -2.76 22.32
C ARG A 70 3.20 -4.12 22.41
N GLN A 71 4.38 -4.17 23.01
CA GLN A 71 5.11 -5.43 23.19
C GLN A 71 4.64 -6.13 24.46
N VAL A 72 4.27 -7.41 24.35
CA VAL A 72 3.86 -8.26 25.47
C VAL A 72 4.69 -9.54 25.42
N ARG A 73 5.19 -9.99 26.58
CA ARG A 73 5.83 -11.30 26.70
C ARG A 73 4.79 -12.32 27.14
N LEU A 74 4.51 -13.28 26.26
CA LEU A 74 3.61 -14.41 26.55
C LEU A 74 4.43 -15.61 27.03
N PRO A 75 3.90 -16.43 27.96
CA PRO A 75 4.44 -17.75 28.21
C PRO A 75 4.49 -18.59 26.93
N GLU A 76 5.49 -19.47 26.80
CA GLU A 76 5.71 -20.29 25.59
C GLU A 76 4.45 -21.08 25.19
N HIS A 77 3.85 -21.80 26.15
CA HIS A 77 2.65 -22.59 25.89
C HIS A 77 1.49 -21.76 25.33
N THR A 78 1.32 -20.51 25.80
CA THR A 78 0.28 -19.61 25.34
C THR A 78 0.57 -19.10 23.93
N ASN A 79 1.83 -18.78 23.64
CA ASN A 79 2.23 -18.35 22.31
C ASN A 79 2.04 -19.47 21.28
N THR A 80 2.46 -20.69 21.60
CA THR A 80 2.25 -21.86 20.74
C THR A 80 0.76 -22.15 20.51
N ALA A 81 -0.07 -22.03 21.55
CA ALA A 81 -1.51 -22.20 21.41
C ALA A 81 -2.15 -21.11 20.53
N LEU A 82 -1.67 -19.87 20.63
CA LEU A 82 -2.12 -18.76 19.80
C LEU A 82 -1.77 -18.99 18.32
N ASP A 83 -0.55 -19.43 18.05
CA ASP A 83 -0.09 -19.74 16.68
C ASP A 83 -0.89 -20.90 16.07
N ALA A 84 -1.14 -21.96 16.85
CA ALA A 84 -1.94 -23.09 16.42
C ALA A 84 -3.40 -22.70 16.15
N TYR A 85 -3.98 -21.84 16.99
CA TYR A 85 -5.34 -21.32 16.78
C TYR A 85 -5.41 -20.46 15.52
N ALA A 86 -4.46 -19.55 15.33
CA ALA A 86 -4.41 -18.67 14.17
C ALA A 86 -4.34 -19.49 12.85
N ALA A 87 -3.49 -20.51 12.81
CA ALA A 87 -3.38 -21.43 11.67
C ALA A 87 -4.69 -22.19 11.41
N LYS A 88 -5.30 -22.76 12.46
CA LYS A 88 -6.56 -23.53 12.34
C LYS A 88 -7.72 -22.69 11.80
N HIS A 89 -7.77 -21.42 12.18
CA HIS A 89 -8.88 -20.51 11.85
C HIS A 89 -8.58 -19.58 10.66
N ASN A 90 -7.48 -19.80 9.93
CA ASN A 90 -7.03 -18.96 8.81
C ASN A 90 -7.01 -17.47 9.17
N THR A 91 -6.50 -17.14 10.36
CA THR A 91 -6.42 -15.77 10.89
C THR A 91 -5.00 -15.46 11.37
N THR A 92 -4.78 -14.27 11.92
CA THR A 92 -3.48 -13.87 12.48
C THR A 92 -3.53 -13.77 14.00
N ALA A 93 -2.40 -14.04 14.66
CA ALA A 93 -2.26 -13.85 16.10
C ALA A 93 -2.69 -12.45 16.56
N SER A 94 -2.35 -11.42 15.77
CA SER A 94 -2.76 -10.04 16.05
C SER A 94 -4.27 -9.82 15.99
N ALA A 95 -4.98 -10.46 15.04
CA ALA A 95 -6.43 -10.38 14.95
C ALA A 95 -7.11 -11.11 16.13
N VAL A 96 -6.59 -12.27 16.51
CA VAL A 96 -7.09 -13.03 17.67
C VAL A 96 -6.94 -12.22 18.96
N ILE A 97 -5.77 -11.64 19.20
CA ILE A 97 -5.51 -10.79 20.37
C ILE A 97 -6.43 -9.58 20.37
N ARG A 98 -6.63 -8.92 19.22
CA ARG A 98 -7.52 -7.77 19.09
C ARG A 98 -8.95 -8.14 19.49
N ASN A 99 -9.49 -9.19 18.89
CA ASN A 99 -10.87 -9.62 19.14
C ASN A 99 -11.07 -10.04 20.60
N ALA A 100 -10.10 -10.76 21.18
CA ALA A 100 -10.16 -11.17 22.58
C ALA A 100 -10.13 -9.96 23.52
N LEU A 101 -9.29 -8.95 23.23
CA LEU A 101 -9.23 -7.72 24.01
C LEU A 101 -10.51 -6.89 23.90
N GLU A 102 -11.07 -6.76 22.69
CA GLU A 102 -12.35 -6.07 22.46
C GLU A 102 -13.49 -6.75 23.22
N ALA A 103 -13.56 -8.08 23.16
CA ALA A 103 -14.54 -8.86 23.92
C ALA A 103 -14.35 -8.70 25.44
N TYR A 104 -13.10 -8.67 25.93
CA TYR A 104 -12.81 -8.47 27.34
C TYR A 104 -13.26 -7.08 27.82
N LEU A 105 -12.96 -6.02 27.05
CA LEU A 105 -13.30 -4.64 27.40
C LEU A 105 -14.80 -4.34 27.25
N THR A 106 -15.49 -4.97 26.30
CA THR A 106 -16.95 -4.79 26.12
C THR A 106 -17.76 -5.47 27.23
N ASN A 107 -17.22 -6.54 27.81
CA ASN A 107 -17.85 -7.31 28.88
C ASN A 107 -17.36 -6.90 30.29
N ALA A 108 -16.58 -5.82 30.40
CA ALA A 108 -16.08 -5.28 31.66
C ALA A 108 -17.01 -4.17 32.19
#